data_AF-A0A7C5FM08-F1
#
_entry.id   AF-A0A7C5FM08-F1
#
_cell.length_a   1.000
_cell.length_b   1.000
_cell.length_c   1.000
_cell.angle_alpha   90.00
_cell.angle_beta   90.00
_cell.angle_gamma   90.00
#
_symmetry.space_group_name_H-M   'P 1'
#
loop_
_entity.id
_entity.type
_entity.pdbx_description
1 polymer ?
#
loop_
_entity_poly.entity_id
_entity_poly.type
_entity_poly.pdbx_seq_one_letter_code
_entity_poly.pdbx_strand_id
1 'polypeptide(L)'
;MKNWVIAVLLVGLICAGVYGAEPTVAKTVTLDVTNTPVADVLKQIAKATGETILVEKIVSGNVTVNIKDASAEKALSAVTKTLNIQWRKIYVPDGSVLASDADALAAQMRTVLSVKFPDILITDAGAGGSFVHVQRQTAANEFLKTIPTSAGFKKVYLVTDDEKAYKKEVKDESKQKVAKYVADNRALLETFLKMTPEERAEVMKESVNMASQMDPKLLADMMSSMAQMNPDFFVMQNRIATEALINMSPEARRNLIRMSVRSNLEMMKSLPPEVLQQMQEEAAAVAMEMMNEQPK
;
A
#
# COMPACT_ATOMS: atom_id res chain seq x y z
N MET A 1 -38.41 76.84 46.36
CA MET A 1 -37.18 76.00 46.32
C MET A 1 -37.42 74.92 45.27
N LYS A 2 -36.55 74.54 44.34
CA LYS A 2 -35.28 75.02 43.79
C LYS A 2 -34.97 73.96 42.69
N ASN A 3 -34.71 74.41 41.45
CA ASN A 3 -34.09 73.70 40.31
C ASN A 3 -34.94 72.61 39.59
N TRP A 4 -35.29 72.68 38.30
CA TRP A 4 -34.52 72.83 37.04
C TRP A 4 -33.39 71.79 36.86
N VAL A 5 -33.64 70.75 36.04
CA VAL A 5 -32.69 70.21 35.06
C VAL A 5 -33.47 69.72 33.82
N ILE A 6 -33.22 70.39 32.70
CA ILE A 6 -33.48 69.96 31.32
C ILE A 6 -32.23 69.20 30.85
N ALA A 7 -32.36 68.06 30.17
CA ALA A 7 -31.45 67.54 29.12
C ALA A 7 -31.81 66.10 28.75
N VAL A 8 -31.66 65.56 27.53
CA VAL A 8 -31.37 66.03 26.17
C VAL A 8 -31.78 64.85 25.26
N LEU A 9 -32.29 65.19 24.08
CA LEU A 9 -32.49 64.32 22.90
C LEU A 9 -31.32 63.35 22.64
N LEU A 10 -31.62 62.09 22.31
CA LEU A 10 -30.84 61.36 21.31
C LEU A 10 -31.69 60.29 20.62
N VAL A 11 -32.07 60.63 19.39
CA VAL A 11 -32.55 59.75 18.34
C VAL A 11 -31.44 58.74 18.04
N GLY A 12 -31.61 57.51 18.52
CA GLY A 12 -30.78 56.37 18.15
C GLY A 12 -31.48 55.54 17.10
N LEU A 13 -31.26 55.90 15.83
CA LEU A 13 -31.59 55.10 14.65
C LEU A 13 -31.02 53.69 14.85
N ILE A 14 -31.89 52.69 15.07
CA ILE A 14 -31.48 51.28 15.08
C ILE A 14 -31.17 50.93 13.63
N CYS A 15 -29.90 51.10 13.23
CA CYS A 15 -29.38 50.47 12.05
C CYS A 15 -29.47 48.96 12.26
N ALA A 16 -30.49 48.34 11.69
CA ALA A 16 -30.47 46.93 11.37
C ALA A 16 -29.24 46.71 10.49
N GLY A 17 -28.18 46.20 11.10
CA GLY A 17 -26.98 45.75 10.40
C GLY A 17 -27.37 44.56 9.55
N VAL A 18 -27.83 44.84 8.33
CA VAL A 18 -27.76 43.91 7.22
C VAL A 18 -26.27 43.65 7.04
N TYR A 19 -25.77 42.57 7.65
CA TYR A 19 -24.51 41.97 7.24
C TYR A 19 -24.71 41.51 5.80
N GLY A 20 -24.47 42.43 4.87
CA GLY A 20 -24.22 42.08 3.49
C GLY A 20 -23.03 41.16 3.51
N ALA A 21 -23.27 39.88 3.24
CA ALA A 21 -22.21 38.98 2.80
C ALA A 21 -21.56 39.67 1.59
N GLU A 22 -20.34 40.19 1.77
CA GLU A 22 -19.59 40.74 0.67
C GLU A 22 -19.53 39.68 -0.44
N PRO A 23 -19.84 40.03 -1.69
CA PRO A 23 -19.73 39.09 -2.79
C PRO A 23 -18.26 38.69 -2.87
N THR A 24 -17.96 37.46 -2.44
CA THR A 24 -16.62 36.88 -2.53
C THR A 24 -16.21 36.87 -3.99
N VAL A 25 -15.45 37.88 -4.41
CA VAL A 25 -14.84 37.93 -5.74
C VAL A 25 -14.02 36.66 -5.88
N ALA A 26 -14.44 35.78 -6.76
CA ALA A 26 -13.78 34.50 -6.98
C ALA A 26 -12.34 34.77 -7.39
N LYS A 27 -11.39 34.49 -6.49
CA LYS A 27 -9.97 34.71 -6.74
C LYS A 27 -9.52 33.80 -7.87
N THR A 28 -9.09 34.40 -8.97
CA THR A 28 -8.59 33.68 -10.14
C THR A 28 -7.06 33.61 -10.11
N VAL A 29 -6.53 32.66 -10.86
CA VAL A 29 -5.10 32.34 -10.92
C VAL A 29 -4.64 32.46 -12.35
N THR A 30 -3.52 33.18 -12.54
CA THR A 30 -2.76 33.20 -13.78
C THR A 30 -1.33 32.75 -13.45
N LEU A 31 -0.90 31.66 -14.07
CA LEU A 31 0.42 31.04 -13.85
C LEU A 31 0.96 30.55 -15.19
N ASP A 32 2.23 30.83 -15.43
CA ASP A 32 2.98 30.26 -16.55
C ASP A 32 4.20 29.57 -15.97
N VAL A 33 4.18 28.24 -15.98
CA VAL A 33 5.22 27.42 -15.35
C VAL A 33 5.71 26.37 -16.34
N THR A 34 7.03 26.23 -16.43
CA THR A 34 7.69 25.24 -17.28
C THR A 34 8.59 24.37 -16.41
N ASN A 35 8.44 23.06 -16.53
CA ASN A 35 9.24 22.05 -15.83
C ASN A 35 9.42 22.32 -14.33
N THR A 36 8.34 22.71 -13.64
CA THR A 36 8.37 23.09 -12.22
C THR A 36 7.81 21.95 -11.36
N PRO A 37 8.37 21.66 -10.17
CA PRO A 37 7.82 20.66 -9.26
C PRO A 37 6.34 20.91 -8.96
N VAL A 38 5.51 19.87 -9.11
CA VAL A 38 4.05 19.98 -8.94
C VAL A 38 3.65 20.54 -7.58
N ALA A 39 4.37 20.16 -6.52
CA ALA A 39 4.12 20.65 -5.17
C ALA A 39 4.27 22.18 -5.07
N ASP A 40 5.22 22.76 -5.79
CA ASP A 40 5.46 24.20 -5.75
C ASP A 40 4.43 24.97 -6.58
N VAL A 41 4.01 24.41 -7.72
CA VAL A 41 2.90 24.96 -8.51
C VAL A 41 1.61 24.96 -7.69
N LEU A 42 1.31 23.86 -6.99
CA LEU A 42 0.12 23.76 -6.13
C LEU A 42 0.16 24.75 -4.95
N LYS A 43 1.34 24.99 -4.34
CA LYS A 43 1.51 26.04 -3.32
C LYS A 43 1.26 27.44 -3.89
N GLN A 44 1.68 27.72 -5.12
CA GLN A 44 1.41 29.00 -5.77
C GLN A 44 -0.10 29.19 -6.00
N ILE A 45 -0.81 28.15 -6.45
CA ILE A 45 -2.26 28.16 -6.60
C ILE A 45 -2.93 28.41 -5.23
N ALA A 46 -2.49 27.73 -4.18
CA ALA A 46 -3.03 27.92 -2.82
C ALA A 46 -2.87 29.38 -2.36
N LYS A 47 -1.68 29.96 -2.56
CA LYS A 47 -1.39 31.35 -2.19
C LYS A 47 -2.21 32.37 -3.00
N ALA A 48 -2.37 32.15 -4.30
CA ALA A 48 -3.12 33.05 -5.18
C ALA A 48 -4.63 33.02 -4.88
N THR A 49 -5.17 31.84 -4.59
CA THR A 49 -6.61 31.64 -4.35
C THR A 49 -7.00 31.85 -2.88
N GLY A 50 -6.04 31.76 -1.95
CA GLY A 50 -6.32 31.70 -0.51
C GLY A 50 -6.96 30.39 -0.05
N GLU A 51 -6.98 29.37 -0.91
CA GLU A 51 -7.58 28.07 -0.61
C GLU A 51 -6.57 27.15 0.11
N THR A 52 -7.08 26.27 0.97
CA THR A 52 -6.24 25.26 1.61
C THR A 52 -6.05 24.07 0.67
N ILE A 53 -4.84 23.90 0.13
CA ILE A 53 -4.47 22.79 -0.75
C ILE A 53 -3.44 21.92 -0.04
N LEU A 54 -3.79 20.65 0.20
CA LEU A 54 -2.93 19.63 0.79
C LEU A 54 -2.42 18.70 -0.31
N VAL A 55 -1.12 18.42 -0.29
CA VAL A 55 -0.46 17.56 -1.28
C VAL A 55 0.18 16.39 -0.56
N GLU A 56 -0.26 15.18 -0.90
CA GLU A 56 0.29 13.94 -0.34
C GLU A 56 1.77 13.79 -0.70
N LYS A 57 2.60 13.26 0.22
CA LYS A 57 4.06 13.20 0.02
C LYS A 57 4.48 12.33 -1.17
N ILE A 58 3.65 11.37 -1.56
CA ILE A 58 3.92 10.47 -2.69
C ILE A 58 3.77 11.18 -4.05
N VAL A 59 3.05 12.31 -4.09
CA VAL A 59 2.88 13.13 -5.28
C VAL A 59 4.21 13.75 -5.65
N SER A 60 4.71 13.40 -6.83
CA SER A 60 6.02 13.80 -7.32
C SER A 60 5.99 13.92 -8.84
N GLY A 61 6.81 14.83 -9.37
CA GLY A 61 6.91 15.11 -10.80
C GLY A 61 6.97 16.60 -11.09
N ASN A 62 7.33 16.91 -12.33
CA ASN A 62 7.38 18.27 -12.83
C ASN A 62 6.23 18.51 -13.82
N VAL A 63 5.69 19.72 -13.80
CA VAL A 63 4.59 20.13 -14.68
C VAL A 63 5.00 21.33 -15.52
N THR A 64 4.48 21.35 -16.75
CA THR A 64 4.52 22.51 -17.64
C THR A 64 3.08 22.85 -17.96
N VAL A 65 2.59 23.97 -17.44
CA VAL A 65 1.20 24.41 -17.63
C VAL A 65 1.14 25.92 -17.79
N ASN A 66 0.27 26.36 -18.69
CA ASN A 66 -0.12 27.75 -18.82
C ASN A 66 -1.59 27.87 -18.39
N ILE A 67 -1.83 28.65 -17.34
CA ILE A 67 -3.14 28.86 -16.73
C ILE A 67 -3.39 30.36 -16.76
N LYS A 68 -4.52 30.78 -17.33
CA LYS A 68 -4.92 32.19 -17.40
C LYS A 68 -6.31 32.36 -16.83
N ASP A 69 -6.44 33.24 -15.84
CA ASP A 69 -7.70 33.65 -15.21
C ASP A 69 -8.60 32.45 -14.82
N ALA A 70 -8.01 31.45 -14.17
CA ALA A 70 -8.71 30.22 -13.80
C ALA A 70 -9.09 30.21 -12.31
N SER A 71 -10.25 29.65 -11.98
CA SER A 71 -10.60 29.34 -10.58
C SER A 71 -9.66 28.27 -10.02
N ALA A 72 -9.58 28.16 -8.69
CA ALA A 72 -8.79 27.14 -7.99
C ALA A 72 -9.03 25.73 -8.56
N GLU A 73 -10.29 25.35 -8.75
CA GLU A 73 -10.69 24.02 -9.24
C GLU A 73 -10.28 23.77 -10.70
N LYS A 74 -10.37 24.80 -11.55
CA LYS A 74 -9.90 24.73 -12.94
C LYS A 74 -8.37 24.61 -13.00
N ALA A 75 -7.67 25.40 -12.19
CA ALA A 75 -6.22 25.36 -12.09
C ALA A 75 -5.72 24.00 -11.57
N LEU A 76 -6.33 23.48 -10.49
CA LEU A 76 -6.08 22.14 -9.97
C LEU A 76 -6.28 21.08 -11.06
N SER A 77 -7.42 21.11 -11.74
CA SER A 77 -7.73 20.15 -12.82
C SER A 77 -6.72 20.21 -13.97
N ALA A 78 -6.21 21.39 -14.32
CA ALA A 78 -5.20 21.55 -15.36
C ALA A 78 -3.86 20.94 -14.92
N VAL A 79 -3.41 21.23 -13.70
CA VAL A 79 -2.16 20.71 -13.14
C VAL A 79 -2.23 19.19 -12.99
N THR A 80 -3.27 18.66 -12.36
CA THR A 80 -3.34 17.23 -12.04
C THR A 80 -3.43 16.33 -13.26
N LYS A 81 -4.06 16.80 -14.35
CA LYS A 81 -4.14 16.06 -15.62
C LYS A 81 -2.76 15.76 -16.23
N THR A 82 -1.78 16.64 -16.04
CA THR A 82 -0.44 16.44 -16.64
C THR A 82 0.32 15.24 -16.08
N LEU A 83 0.09 14.90 -14.81
CA LEU A 83 0.77 13.80 -14.12
C LEU A 83 -0.16 12.60 -13.84
N ASN A 84 -1.37 12.60 -14.40
CA ASN A 84 -2.40 11.60 -14.10
C ASN A 84 -2.72 11.45 -12.59
N ILE A 85 -2.58 12.53 -11.83
CA ILE A 85 -2.92 12.57 -10.40
C ILE A 85 -4.35 13.09 -10.20
N GLN A 86 -4.89 12.93 -8.99
CA GLN A 86 -6.26 13.28 -8.68
C GLN A 86 -6.31 14.42 -7.66
N TRP A 87 -7.35 15.25 -7.74
CA TRP A 87 -7.68 16.19 -6.68
C TRP A 87 -9.12 16.00 -6.22
N ARG A 88 -9.38 16.22 -4.93
CA ARG A 88 -10.70 16.09 -4.33
C ARG A 88 -10.98 17.23 -3.37
N LYS A 89 -12.22 17.71 -3.38
CA LYS A 89 -12.72 18.70 -2.43
C LYS A 89 -13.28 17.97 -1.22
N ILE A 90 -12.71 18.21 -0.05
CA ILE A 90 -13.05 17.53 1.20
C ILE A 90 -13.35 18.57 2.27
N TYR A 91 -14.37 18.31 3.08
CA TYR A 91 -14.70 19.11 4.25
C TYR A 91 -14.30 18.33 5.50
N VAL A 92 -13.42 18.91 6.31
CA VAL A 92 -12.88 18.28 7.52
C VAL A 92 -13.14 19.17 8.73
N PRO A 93 -13.27 18.64 9.96
CA PRO A 93 -13.42 19.47 11.14
C PRO A 93 -12.24 20.44 11.28
N ASP A 94 -12.55 21.70 11.59
CA ASP A 94 -11.54 22.72 11.82
C ASP A 94 -10.70 22.36 13.06
N GLY A 95 -9.40 22.62 12.99
CA GLY A 95 -8.44 22.19 14.01
C GLY A 95 -8.11 20.68 14.03
N SER A 96 -8.74 19.84 13.20
CA SER A 96 -8.37 18.43 13.06
C SER A 96 -6.99 18.26 12.41
N VAL A 97 -6.27 17.19 12.78
CA VAL A 97 -5.03 16.77 12.09
C VAL A 97 -5.26 16.61 10.59
N LEU A 98 -6.46 16.19 10.18
CA LEU A 98 -6.88 16.04 8.79
C LEU A 98 -6.90 17.35 8.00
N ALA A 99 -6.99 18.49 8.68
CA ALA A 99 -6.96 19.81 8.04
C ALA A 99 -5.54 20.27 7.69
N SER A 100 -4.51 19.59 8.19
CA SER A 100 -3.10 19.96 8.02
C SER A 100 -2.19 18.83 7.50
N ASP A 101 -2.55 17.57 7.74
CA ASP A 101 -1.77 16.41 7.32
C ASP A 101 -2.39 15.76 6.07
N ALA A 102 -1.73 15.96 4.93
CA ALA A 102 -2.17 15.43 3.65
C ALA A 102 -2.15 13.90 3.60
N ASP A 103 -1.16 13.26 4.22
CA ASP A 103 -1.00 11.80 4.17
C ASP A 103 -2.06 11.13 5.04
N ALA A 104 -2.31 11.67 6.24
CA ALA A 104 -3.36 11.18 7.13
C ALA A 104 -4.75 11.32 6.48
N LEU A 105 -5.03 12.48 5.86
CA LEU A 105 -6.28 12.70 5.14
C LEU A 105 -6.41 11.77 3.92
N ALA A 106 -5.34 11.56 3.15
CA ALA A 106 -5.35 10.65 2.01
C ALA A 106 -5.60 9.20 2.42
N ALA A 107 -4.97 8.74 3.50
CA ALA A 107 -5.19 7.40 4.04
C ALA A 107 -6.65 7.19 4.46
N GLN A 108 -7.20 8.10 5.28
CA GLN A 108 -8.59 8.01 5.72
C GLN A 108 -9.58 8.11 4.55
N MET A 109 -9.33 9.01 3.60
CA MET A 109 -10.13 9.12 2.38
C MET A 109 -10.14 7.81 1.60
N ARG A 110 -8.98 7.15 1.42
CA ARG A 110 -8.92 5.85 0.72
C ARG A 110 -9.68 4.76 1.46
N THR A 111 -9.61 4.73 2.80
CA THR A 111 -10.44 3.82 3.61
C THR A 111 -11.93 4.07 3.38
N VAL A 112 -12.37 5.33 3.35
CA VAL A 112 -13.79 5.64 3.08
C VAL A 112 -14.20 5.24 1.66
N LEU A 113 -13.33 5.47 0.67
CA LEU A 113 -13.61 5.13 -0.73
C LEU A 113 -13.51 3.63 -1.03
N SER A 114 -12.74 2.86 -0.26
CA SER A 114 -12.62 1.41 -0.44
C SER A 114 -13.89 0.67 0.01
N VAL A 115 -14.64 1.25 0.94
CA VAL A 115 -15.88 0.64 1.41
C VAL A 115 -17.07 1.08 0.57
N LYS A 116 -17.73 0.10 -0.06
CA LYS A 116 -19.00 0.31 -0.77
C LYS A 116 -20.15 0.13 0.20
N PHE A 117 -20.70 1.24 0.70
CA PHE A 117 -21.94 1.24 1.46
C PHE A 117 -23.08 1.83 0.61
N PRO A 118 -24.30 1.31 0.73
CA PRO A 118 -25.48 2.03 0.25
C PRO A 118 -25.60 3.37 0.99
N ASP A 119 -26.34 4.32 0.41
CA ASP A 119 -26.66 5.58 1.11
C ASP A 119 -27.42 5.23 2.42
N ILE A 120 -26.90 5.66 3.56
CA ILE A 120 -27.46 5.37 4.89
C ILE A 120 -27.54 6.67 5.68
N LEU A 121 -28.67 6.87 6.35
CA LEU A 121 -28.88 7.92 7.33
C LEU A 121 -29.21 7.28 8.68
N ILE A 122 -28.36 7.53 9.67
CA ILE A 122 -28.60 7.15 11.07
C ILE A 122 -28.85 8.44 11.82
N THR A 123 -30.08 8.63 12.29
CA THR A 123 -30.43 9.71 13.20
C THR A 123 -30.21 9.27 14.64
N ASP A 124 -29.98 10.22 15.53
CA ASP A 124 -29.76 9.98 16.95
C ASP A 124 -30.82 9.02 17.54
N ALA A 125 -30.34 7.88 18.02
CA ALA A 125 -31.10 6.89 18.77
C ALA A 125 -30.36 6.54 20.08
N GLY A 126 -29.75 7.53 20.74
CA GLY A 126 -29.06 7.41 22.03
C GLY A 126 -27.61 7.87 21.99
N ALA A 127 -26.72 7.25 22.77
CA ALA A 127 -25.32 7.67 22.89
C ALA A 127 -24.46 7.51 21.60
N GLY A 128 -25.03 6.94 20.53
CA GLY A 128 -24.32 6.59 19.29
C GLY A 128 -24.11 7.74 18.31
N GLY A 129 -24.80 8.88 18.46
CA GLY A 129 -24.70 10.02 17.55
C GLY A 129 -25.42 9.80 16.21
N SER A 130 -25.27 10.75 15.29
CA SER A 130 -25.88 10.72 13.95
C SER A 130 -24.83 10.53 12.86
N PHE A 131 -25.13 9.71 11.86
CA PHE A 131 -24.24 9.43 10.74
C PHE A 131 -24.97 9.63 9.41
N VAL A 132 -24.29 10.28 8.47
CA VAL A 132 -24.79 10.48 7.12
C VAL A 132 -23.74 9.93 6.16
N HIS A 133 -24.12 8.94 5.36
CA HIS A 133 -23.31 8.43 4.27
C HIS A 133 -24.09 8.53 2.96
N VAL A 134 -23.58 9.31 2.01
CA VAL A 134 -24.21 9.53 0.71
C VAL A 134 -23.13 9.44 -0.37
N GLN A 135 -23.26 8.47 -1.27
CA GLN A 135 -22.36 8.30 -2.41
C GLN A 135 -22.91 8.91 -3.70
N ARG A 136 -24.24 8.98 -3.86
CA ARG A 136 -24.84 9.55 -5.08
C ARG A 136 -24.52 11.03 -5.20
N GLN A 137 -23.78 11.40 -6.24
CA GLN A 137 -23.21 12.74 -6.46
C GLN A 137 -24.25 13.87 -6.31
N THR A 138 -25.44 13.70 -6.90
CA THR A 138 -26.51 14.70 -6.81
C THR A 138 -26.98 14.93 -5.38
N ALA A 139 -27.18 13.85 -4.62
CA ALA A 139 -27.63 13.93 -3.23
C ALA A 139 -26.54 14.51 -2.30
N ALA A 140 -25.27 14.14 -2.53
CA ALA A 140 -24.15 14.68 -1.77
C ALA A 140 -23.99 16.20 -1.97
N ASN A 141 -24.11 16.67 -3.22
CA ASN A 141 -24.00 18.10 -3.54
C ASN A 141 -25.12 18.94 -2.92
N GLU A 142 -26.37 18.45 -2.91
CA GLU A 142 -27.46 19.14 -2.23
C GLU A 142 -27.28 19.12 -0.71
N PHE A 143 -26.84 17.98 -0.14
CA PHE A 143 -26.57 17.88 1.28
C PHE A 143 -25.51 18.89 1.74
N LEU A 144 -24.42 19.05 0.97
CA LEU A 144 -23.38 20.03 1.29
C LEU A 144 -23.89 21.47 1.41
N LYS A 145 -24.95 21.85 0.66
CA LYS A 145 -25.55 23.19 0.77
C LYS A 145 -26.31 23.39 2.09
N THR A 146 -26.72 22.31 2.74
CA THR A 146 -27.48 22.35 4.00
C THR A 146 -26.60 22.38 5.24
N ILE A 147 -25.31 22.06 5.11
CA ILE A 147 -24.36 22.10 6.24
C ILE A 147 -24.13 23.56 6.63
N PRO A 148 -24.50 23.99 7.85
CA PRO A 148 -24.31 25.37 8.26
C PRO A 148 -22.83 25.70 8.38
N THR A 149 -22.43 26.93 8.06
CA THR A 149 -21.04 27.38 8.19
C THR A 149 -20.54 27.29 9.65
N SER A 150 -21.44 27.34 10.62
CA SER A 150 -21.15 27.16 12.05
C SER A 150 -20.87 25.70 12.45
N ALA A 151 -21.01 24.73 11.55
CA ALA A 151 -20.72 23.32 11.83
C ALA A 151 -19.22 23.03 12.03
N GLY A 152 -18.35 24.05 11.90
CA GLY A 152 -16.93 23.93 12.18
C GLY A 152 -16.18 23.08 11.15
N PHE A 153 -16.67 23.00 9.91
CA PHE A 153 -15.95 22.34 8.83
C PHE A 153 -15.11 23.33 8.03
N LYS A 154 -13.87 22.95 7.75
CA LYS A 154 -12.95 23.65 6.85
C LYS A 154 -12.89 22.93 5.51
N LYS A 155 -12.96 23.70 4.42
CA LYS A 155 -12.78 23.21 3.05
C LYS A 155 -11.30 23.00 2.76
N VAL A 156 -10.96 21.82 2.26
CA VAL A 156 -9.60 21.42 1.89
C VAL A 156 -9.61 20.77 0.51
N TYR A 157 -8.67 21.13 -0.35
CA TYR A 157 -8.40 20.43 -1.59
C TYR A 157 -7.25 19.46 -1.36
N LEU A 158 -7.51 18.16 -1.44
CA LEU A 158 -6.49 17.14 -1.33
C LEU A 158 -6.04 16.70 -2.72
N VAL A 159 -4.73 16.68 -2.95
CA VAL A 159 -4.11 16.14 -4.17
C VAL A 159 -3.41 14.82 -3.84
N THR A 160 -3.76 13.75 -4.56
CA THR A 160 -3.24 12.40 -4.33
C THR A 160 -2.76 11.74 -5.63
N ASP A 161 -1.82 10.81 -5.49
CA ASP A 161 -1.39 9.90 -6.55
C ASP A 161 -1.82 8.47 -6.16
N ASP A 162 -3.08 8.16 -6.45
CA ASP A 162 -3.72 6.90 -6.02
C ASP A 162 -3.07 5.67 -6.66
N GLU A 163 -2.53 5.80 -7.88
CA GLU A 163 -1.83 4.73 -8.57
C GLU A 163 -0.49 4.41 -7.88
N LYS A 164 0.33 5.42 -7.58
CA LYS A 164 1.57 5.20 -6.82
C LYS A 164 1.29 4.71 -5.41
N ALA A 165 0.24 5.22 -4.75
CA ALA A 165 -0.14 4.78 -3.41
C ALA A 165 -0.49 3.28 -3.40
N TYR A 166 -1.32 2.83 -4.35
CA TYR A 166 -1.68 1.41 -4.49
C TYR A 166 -0.45 0.53 -4.76
N LYS A 167 0.43 0.93 -5.69
CA LYS A 167 1.67 0.19 -5.99
C LYS A 167 2.58 0.07 -4.76
N LYS A 168 2.65 1.12 -3.94
CA LYS A 168 3.43 1.11 -2.69
C LYS A 168 2.82 0.15 -1.67
N GLU A 169 1.51 0.19 -1.48
CA GLU A 169 0.79 -0.68 -0.55
C GLU A 169 0.95 -2.16 -0.91
N VAL A 170 0.75 -2.53 -2.17
CA VAL A 170 0.96 -3.91 -2.65
C VAL A 170 2.41 -4.37 -2.42
N LYS A 171 3.38 -3.48 -2.66
CA LYS A 171 4.80 -3.79 -2.43
C LYS A 171 5.09 -4.02 -0.96
N ASP A 172 4.51 -3.21 -0.07
CA ASP A 172 4.73 -3.32 1.37
C ASP A 172 3.99 -4.54 1.96
N GLU A 173 2.77 -4.85 1.50
CA GLU A 173 2.06 -6.09 1.84
C GLU A 173 2.85 -7.33 1.39
N SER A 174 3.41 -7.28 0.17
CA SER A 174 4.25 -8.37 -0.35
C SER A 174 5.49 -8.58 0.51
N LYS A 175 6.18 -7.50 0.91
CA LYS A 175 7.32 -7.60 1.84
C LYS A 175 6.91 -8.18 3.19
N GLN A 176 5.75 -7.81 3.71
CA GLN A 176 5.25 -8.33 4.98
C GLN A 176 4.94 -9.83 4.89
N LYS A 177 4.30 -10.27 3.79
CA LYS A 177 4.05 -11.70 3.53
C LYS A 177 5.36 -12.48 3.42
N VAL A 178 6.35 -11.94 2.70
CA VAL A 178 7.69 -12.54 2.60
C VAL A 178 8.38 -12.58 3.97
N ALA A 179 8.32 -11.51 4.76
CA ALA A 179 8.91 -11.46 6.09
C ALA A 179 8.25 -12.49 7.03
N LYS A 180 6.92 -12.61 6.98
CA LYS A 180 6.18 -13.64 7.72
C LYS A 180 6.58 -15.05 7.29
N TYR A 181 6.62 -15.32 5.99
CA TYR A 181 7.06 -16.63 5.47
C TYR A 181 8.48 -16.99 5.94
N VAL A 182 9.42 -16.04 5.89
CA VAL A 182 10.80 -16.25 6.37
C VAL A 182 10.82 -16.52 7.88
N ALA A 183 10.02 -15.79 8.66
CA ALA A 183 9.91 -16.01 10.11
C ALA A 183 9.32 -17.38 10.44
N ASP A 184 8.25 -17.78 9.76
CA ASP A 184 7.59 -19.08 9.95
C ASP A 184 8.55 -20.23 9.57
N ASN A 185 9.27 -20.12 8.46
CA ASN A 185 10.28 -21.10 8.06
C ASN A 185 11.44 -21.20 9.05
N ARG A 186 11.89 -20.06 9.59
CA ARG A 186 12.92 -20.03 10.63
C ARG A 186 12.44 -20.71 11.90
N ALA A 187 11.21 -20.43 12.33
CA ALA A 187 10.62 -21.06 13.50
C ALA A 187 10.46 -22.58 13.32
N LEU A 188 10.06 -23.02 12.12
CA LEU A 188 9.96 -24.44 11.78
C LEU A 188 11.34 -25.11 11.79
N LEU A 189 12.36 -24.47 11.22
CA LEU A 189 13.74 -24.96 11.23
C LEU A 189 14.30 -25.00 12.66
N GLU A 190 14.08 -23.97 13.47
CA GLU A 190 14.53 -23.95 14.87
C GLU A 190 13.85 -25.05 15.70
N THR A 191 12.57 -25.31 15.45
CA THR A 191 11.82 -26.40 16.09
C THR A 191 12.41 -27.74 15.67
N PHE A 192 12.64 -27.93 14.37
CA PHE A 192 13.28 -29.14 13.84
C PHE A 192 14.68 -29.36 14.41
N LEU A 193 15.48 -28.30 14.60
CA LEU A 193 16.82 -28.40 15.15
C LEU A 193 16.85 -28.72 16.66
N LYS A 194 15.78 -28.40 17.39
CA LYS A 194 15.63 -28.70 18.84
C LYS A 194 15.09 -30.10 19.12
N MET A 195 14.50 -30.76 18.12
CA MET A 195 14.04 -32.15 18.20
C MET A 195 15.21 -33.12 18.35
N THR A 196 14.96 -34.24 19.02
CA THR A 196 15.93 -35.34 19.10
C THR A 196 16.16 -36.00 17.73
N PRO A 197 17.24 -36.76 17.53
CA PRO A 197 17.44 -37.53 16.30
C PRO A 197 16.30 -38.49 15.96
N GLU A 198 15.67 -39.14 16.95
CA GLU A 198 14.51 -40.02 16.73
C GLU A 198 13.27 -39.23 16.32
N GLU A 199 12.95 -38.13 17.00
CA GLU A 199 11.81 -37.27 16.68
C GLU A 199 11.93 -36.67 15.27
N ARG A 200 13.14 -36.26 14.87
CA ARG A 200 13.40 -35.80 13.49
C ARG A 200 13.16 -36.89 12.45
N ALA A 201 13.55 -38.13 12.74
CA ALA A 201 13.34 -39.25 11.83
C ALA A 201 11.85 -39.56 11.66
N GLU A 202 11.06 -39.43 12.73
CA GLU A 202 9.62 -39.60 12.71
C GLU A 202 8.92 -38.50 11.91
N VAL A 203 9.24 -37.23 12.16
CA VAL A 203 8.72 -36.09 11.38
C VAL A 203 9.08 -36.20 9.89
N MET A 204 10.28 -36.67 9.56
CA MET A 204 10.69 -36.92 8.17
C MET A 204 9.95 -38.11 7.55
N LYS A 205 9.67 -39.15 8.32
CA LYS A 205 8.86 -40.28 7.85
C LYS A 205 7.41 -39.85 7.61
N GLU A 206 6.87 -38.99 8.46
CA GLU A 206 5.52 -38.44 8.32
C GLU A 206 5.41 -37.49 7.12
N SER A 207 6.43 -36.67 6.86
CA SER A 207 6.47 -35.80 5.68
C SER A 207 6.55 -36.59 4.37
N VAL A 208 7.32 -37.69 4.35
CA VAL A 208 7.37 -38.63 3.21
C VAL A 208 6.03 -39.33 3.02
N ASN A 209 5.36 -39.72 4.11
CA ASN A 209 4.02 -40.32 4.04
C ASN A 209 2.95 -39.33 3.58
N MET A 210 3.04 -38.05 3.95
CA MET A 210 2.16 -37.01 3.41
C MET A 210 2.41 -36.80 1.92
N ALA A 211 3.68 -36.75 1.49
CA ALA A 211 4.04 -36.60 0.09
C ALA A 211 3.59 -37.81 -0.76
N SER A 212 3.61 -39.03 -0.21
CA SER A 212 3.13 -40.23 -0.90
C SER A 212 1.61 -40.35 -0.95
N GLN A 213 0.90 -39.62 -0.08
CA GLN A 213 -0.58 -39.52 -0.08
C GLN A 213 -1.09 -38.32 -0.91
N MET A 214 -0.21 -37.42 -1.34
CA MET A 214 -0.58 -36.36 -2.27
C MET A 214 -0.96 -36.94 -3.62
N ASP A 215 -2.01 -36.39 -4.23
CA ASP A 215 -2.42 -36.76 -5.58
C ASP A 215 -1.24 -36.59 -6.56
N PRO A 216 -0.89 -37.61 -7.38
CA PRO A 216 0.22 -37.55 -8.32
C PRO A 216 0.15 -36.36 -9.29
N LYS A 217 -1.06 -35.92 -9.65
CA LYS A 217 -1.29 -34.76 -10.49
C LYS A 217 -1.00 -33.46 -9.74
N LEU A 218 -1.40 -33.37 -8.47
CA LEU A 218 -1.06 -32.22 -7.63
C LEU A 218 0.46 -32.12 -7.41
N LEU A 219 1.14 -33.25 -7.25
CA LEU A 219 2.60 -33.30 -7.13
C LEU A 219 3.30 -32.86 -8.42
N ALA A 220 2.80 -33.34 -9.57
CA ALA A 220 3.27 -32.92 -10.90
C ALA A 220 3.02 -31.43 -11.16
N ASP A 221 1.86 -30.90 -10.77
CA ASP A 221 1.52 -29.48 -10.87
C ASP A 221 2.40 -28.62 -9.95
N MET A 222 2.70 -29.10 -8.74
CA MET A 222 3.65 -28.45 -7.84
C MET A 222 5.07 -28.40 -8.43
N MET A 223 5.56 -29.53 -8.96
CA MET A 223 6.89 -29.58 -9.59
C MET A 223 6.96 -28.72 -10.85
N SER A 224 5.90 -28.70 -11.66
CA SER A 224 5.77 -27.84 -12.85
C SER A 224 5.72 -26.36 -12.46
N SER A 225 4.96 -26.00 -11.43
CA SER A 225 4.92 -24.64 -10.89
C SER A 225 6.26 -24.19 -10.33
N MET A 226 7.00 -25.10 -9.66
CA MET A 226 8.37 -24.81 -9.23
C MET A 226 9.32 -24.63 -10.41
N ALA A 227 9.23 -25.44 -11.46
CA ALA A 227 10.03 -25.30 -12.67
C ALA A 227 9.73 -24.00 -13.44
N GLN A 228 8.51 -23.47 -13.30
CA GLN A 228 8.06 -22.22 -13.91
C GLN A 228 8.29 -20.99 -13.02
N MET A 229 8.78 -21.15 -11.79
CA MET A 229 9.17 -20.01 -10.96
C MET A 229 10.30 -19.23 -11.65
N ASN A 230 10.24 -17.91 -11.54
CA ASN A 230 11.17 -16.99 -12.18
C ASN A 230 12.63 -17.42 -11.90
N PRO A 231 13.51 -17.55 -12.91
CA PRO A 231 14.91 -17.91 -12.71
C PRO A 231 15.66 -17.00 -11.74
N ASP A 232 15.27 -15.72 -11.62
CA ASP A 232 15.83 -14.80 -10.61
C ASP A 232 15.51 -15.24 -9.18
N PHE A 233 14.36 -15.88 -8.97
CA PHE A 233 13.98 -16.45 -7.67
C PHE A 233 14.87 -17.65 -7.32
N PHE A 234 15.23 -18.49 -8.29
CA PHE A 234 16.17 -19.60 -8.08
C PHE A 234 17.58 -19.10 -7.78
N VAL A 235 18.05 -18.08 -8.49
CA VAL A 235 19.37 -17.49 -8.22
C VAL A 235 19.40 -16.88 -6.82
N MET A 236 18.34 -16.18 -6.42
CA MET A 236 18.22 -15.62 -5.07
C MET A 236 18.15 -16.72 -4.00
N GLN A 237 17.36 -17.77 -4.20
CA GLN A 237 17.29 -18.91 -3.28
C GLN A 237 18.63 -19.63 -3.16
N ASN A 238 19.30 -19.91 -4.29
CA ASN A 238 20.62 -20.51 -4.28
C ASN A 238 21.65 -19.63 -3.56
N ARG A 239 21.58 -18.31 -3.74
CA ARG A 239 22.45 -17.38 -3.03
C ARG A 239 22.20 -17.43 -1.52
N ILE A 240 20.93 -17.40 -1.08
CA ILE A 240 20.56 -17.47 0.34
C ILE A 240 20.98 -18.81 0.95
N ALA A 241 20.75 -19.92 0.25
CA ALA A 241 21.16 -21.25 0.69
C ALA A 241 22.69 -21.36 0.79
N THR A 242 23.42 -20.80 -0.18
CA THR A 242 24.88 -20.78 -0.20
C THR A 242 25.44 -19.91 0.93
N GLU A 243 24.89 -18.73 1.15
CA GLU A 243 25.26 -17.85 2.27
C GLU A 243 24.98 -18.50 3.62
N ALA A 244 23.85 -19.20 3.76
CA ALA A 244 23.51 -19.97 4.96
C ALA A 244 24.55 -21.08 5.21
N LEU A 245 24.95 -21.83 4.18
CA LEU A 245 25.99 -22.85 4.29
C LEU A 245 27.36 -22.27 4.64
N ILE A 246 27.70 -21.10 4.09
CA ILE A 246 28.97 -20.40 4.36
C ILE A 246 29.03 -19.94 5.82
N ASN A 247 27.92 -19.42 6.36
CA ASN A 247 27.83 -18.90 7.72
C ASN A 247 27.56 -19.99 8.79
N MET A 248 27.27 -21.23 8.38
CA MET A 248 27.20 -22.37 9.30
C MET A 248 28.58 -22.75 9.84
N SER A 249 28.62 -23.24 11.09
CA SER A 249 29.85 -23.79 11.65
C SER A 249 30.33 -24.99 10.81
N PRO A 250 31.65 -25.26 10.73
CA PRO A 250 32.19 -26.37 9.95
C PRO A 250 31.59 -27.73 10.34
N GLU A 251 31.24 -27.91 11.61
CA GLU A 251 30.59 -29.12 12.11
C GLU A 251 29.13 -29.24 11.65
N ALA A 252 28.35 -28.15 11.72
CA ALA A 252 26.98 -28.12 11.21
C ALA A 252 26.93 -28.38 9.70
N ARG A 253 27.86 -27.79 8.94
CA ARG A 253 28.01 -28.03 7.50
C ARG A 253 28.32 -29.51 7.20
N ARG A 254 29.25 -30.12 7.93
CA ARG A 254 29.60 -31.55 7.77
C ARG A 254 28.46 -32.48 8.14
N ASN A 255 27.66 -32.14 9.15
CA ASN A 255 26.51 -32.94 9.54
C ASN A 255 25.38 -32.83 8.51
N LEU A 256 25.16 -31.64 7.96
CA LEU A 256 24.18 -31.41 6.90
C LEU A 256 24.56 -32.12 5.59
N ILE A 257 25.84 -32.09 5.20
CA ILE A 257 26.35 -32.86 4.05
C ILE A 257 26.21 -34.38 4.30
N ARG A 258 26.54 -34.86 5.51
CA ARG A 258 26.34 -36.29 5.84
C ARG A 258 24.88 -36.69 5.79
N MET A 259 23.98 -35.80 6.22
CA MET A 259 22.55 -36.02 6.19
C MET A 259 22.01 -36.03 4.75
N SER A 260 22.45 -35.10 3.90
CA SER A 260 22.04 -35.08 2.49
C SER A 260 22.55 -36.30 1.72
N VAL A 261 23.80 -36.71 1.96
CA VAL A 261 24.38 -37.92 1.38
C VAL A 261 23.63 -39.16 1.84
N ARG A 262 23.30 -39.27 3.14
CA ARG A 262 22.51 -40.39 3.67
C ARG A 262 21.09 -40.41 3.09
N SER A 263 20.44 -39.26 2.99
CA SER A 263 19.11 -39.14 2.40
C SER A 263 19.10 -39.55 0.92
N ASN A 264 20.11 -39.12 0.15
CA ASN A 264 20.25 -39.54 -1.25
C ASN A 264 20.52 -41.04 -1.37
N LEU A 265 21.35 -41.61 -0.50
CA LEU A 265 21.61 -43.05 -0.48
C LEU A 265 20.36 -43.87 -0.14
N GLU A 266 19.54 -43.43 0.82
CA GLU A 266 18.28 -44.10 1.15
C GLU A 266 17.26 -43.98 0.01
N MET A 267 17.19 -42.81 -0.65
CA MET A 267 16.37 -42.64 -1.85
C MET A 267 16.80 -43.61 -2.96
N MET A 268 18.11 -43.73 -3.22
CA MET A 268 18.64 -44.67 -4.21
C MET A 268 18.31 -46.13 -3.88
N LYS A 269 18.32 -46.51 -2.60
CA LYS A 269 17.92 -47.87 -2.17
C LYS A 269 16.43 -48.15 -2.32
N SER A 270 15.59 -47.10 -2.31
CA SER A 270 14.15 -47.21 -2.48
C SER A 270 13.70 -47.31 -3.94
N LEU A 271 14.62 -47.08 -4.88
CA LEU A 271 14.35 -47.23 -6.31
C LEU A 271 14.28 -48.71 -6.69
N PRO A 272 13.36 -49.11 -7.60
CA PRO A 272 13.33 -50.46 -8.14
C PRO A 272 14.69 -50.84 -8.76
N PRO A 273 15.13 -52.10 -8.64
CA PRO A 273 16.42 -52.57 -9.17
C PRO A 273 16.63 -52.23 -10.65
N GLU A 274 15.55 -52.24 -11.44
CA GLU A 274 15.56 -51.94 -12.87
C GLU A 274 15.90 -50.46 -13.15
N VAL A 275 15.40 -49.55 -12.30
CA VAL A 275 15.67 -48.10 -12.42
C VAL A 275 17.10 -47.79 -11.96
N LEU A 276 17.58 -48.47 -10.92
CA LEU A 276 18.97 -48.39 -10.46
C LEU A 276 19.95 -48.87 -11.54
N GLN A 277 19.63 -49.97 -12.21
CA GLN A 277 20.44 -50.53 -13.28
C GLN A 277 20.49 -49.58 -14.49
N GLN A 278 19.35 -49.01 -14.87
CA GLN A 278 19.27 -48.04 -15.96
C GLN A 278 20.05 -46.76 -15.67
N MET A 279 19.97 -46.24 -14.44
CA MET A 279 20.79 -45.09 -14.02
C MET A 279 22.28 -45.41 -13.99
N GLN A 280 22.67 -46.63 -13.61
CA GLN A 280 24.08 -47.05 -13.64
C GLN A 280 24.60 -47.17 -15.07
N GLU A 281 23.79 -47.67 -15.99
CA GLU A 281 24.11 -47.75 -17.42
C GLU A 281 24.25 -46.35 -18.05
N GLU A 282 23.33 -45.43 -17.74
CA GLU A 282 23.40 -44.04 -18.20
C GLU A 282 24.59 -43.29 -17.61
N ALA A 283 24.87 -43.46 -16.31
CA ALA A 283 26.05 -42.86 -15.68
C ALA A 283 27.36 -43.41 -16.26
N ALA A 284 27.42 -44.71 -16.59
CA ALA A 284 28.57 -45.32 -17.25
C ALA A 284 28.75 -44.81 -18.69
N ALA A 285 27.64 -44.60 -19.42
CA ALA A 285 27.66 -44.03 -20.76
C ALA A 285 28.18 -42.58 -20.75
N VAL A 286 27.68 -41.74 -19.85
CA VAL A 286 28.15 -40.35 -19.69
C VAL A 286 29.61 -40.31 -19.23
N ALA A 287 30.04 -41.21 -18.34
CA ALA A 287 31.45 -41.28 -17.94
C ALA A 287 32.37 -41.70 -19.09
N MET A 288 31.93 -42.63 -19.96
CA MET A 288 32.68 -42.99 -21.17
C MET A 288 32.70 -41.86 -22.21
N GLU A 289 31.62 -41.10 -22.33
CA GLU A 289 31.54 -39.92 -23.18
C GLU A 289 32.51 -38.83 -22.71
N MET A 290 32.54 -38.53 -21.41
CA MET A 290 33.50 -37.58 -20.83
C MET A 290 34.96 -38.05 -20.90
N MET A 291 35.23 -39.37 -20.85
CA MET A 291 36.57 -39.92 -21.06
C MET A 291 37.03 -39.82 -22.52
N ASN A 292 36.10 -39.94 -23.47
CA ASN A 292 36.36 -39.76 -24.90
C ASN A 292 36.43 -38.29 -25.33
N GLU A 293 35.89 -37.37 -24.52
CA GLU A 293 36.00 -35.91 -24.69
C GLU A 293 37.24 -35.30 -24.01
N GLN A 294 38.21 -36.09 -23.55
CA GLN A 294 39.49 -35.52 -23.16
C GLN A 294 40.20 -34.91 -24.38
N PRO A 295 40.59 -33.62 -24.35
CA PRO A 295 41.22 -32.95 -25.48
C PRO A 295 42.61 -33.56 -25.73
N LYS A 296 42.94 -33.78 -27.02
CA LYS A 296 44.33 -33.93 -27.47
C LYS A 296 45.12 -32.64 -27.26
#